data_AF-A0A7J9WML5-F1
#
_entry.id   AF-A0A7J9WML5-F1
#
_cell.length_a   1.000
_cell.length_b   1.000
_cell.length_c   1.000
_cell.angle_alpha   90.00
_cell.angle_beta   90.00
_cell.angle_gamma   90.00
#
_symmetry.space_group_name_H-M   'P 1'
#
loop_
_entity.id
_entity.type
_entity.pdbx_description
1 polymer ?
#
loop_
_entity_poly.entity_id
_entity_poly.type
_entity_poly.pdbx_seq_one_letter_code
_entity_poly.pdbx_strand_id
1 'polypeptide(L)'
;MWSNWSGRPPQEAAPFLILRAWTQFGSAFTETWRIRDRHGRTVREGIPREVVAGAAMPAEGGLTDEIEGQHFEYTDDRYQLVIELDGREVARTDFEVRQPSDPRTIR
;
A
#
# COMPACT_ATOMS: atom_id res chain seq x y z
N MET A 1 -8.08 -34.51 17.38
CA MET A 1 -8.49 -33.91 16.09
C MET A 1 -9.88 -33.33 16.35
N TRP A 2 -10.13 -32.01 16.41
CA TRP A 2 -9.68 -30.92 15.54
C TRP A 2 -9.30 -29.67 16.35
N SER A 3 -8.34 -28.87 15.87
CA SER A 3 -8.00 -27.56 16.45
C SER A 3 -9.09 -26.55 16.09
N ASN A 4 -9.72 -25.94 17.10
CA ASN A 4 -10.56 -24.76 16.92
C ASN A 4 -9.67 -23.59 16.48
N TRP A 5 -9.58 -23.37 15.18
CA TRP A 5 -9.00 -22.15 14.63
C TRP A 5 -9.98 -21.01 14.90
N SER A 6 -9.70 -20.17 15.91
CA SER A 6 -10.42 -18.92 16.17
C SER A 6 -9.94 -17.78 15.26
N GLY A 7 -9.46 -18.11 14.06
CA GLY A 7 -9.00 -17.13 13.09
C GLY A 7 -10.22 -16.37 12.57
N ARG A 8 -10.33 -15.08 12.92
CA ARG A 8 -11.25 -14.19 12.19
C ARG A 8 -10.95 -14.34 10.70
N PRO A 9 -11.97 -14.37 9.83
CA PRO A 9 -11.75 -14.54 8.40
C PRO A 9 -10.81 -13.44 7.87
N PRO A 10 -9.93 -13.75 6.90
CA PRO A 10 -9.09 -12.76 6.24
C PRO A 10 -9.97 -11.63 5.71
N GLN A 11 -9.57 -10.40 5.98
CA GLN A 11 -10.37 -9.23 5.67
C GLN A 11 -9.91 -8.64 4.35
N GLU A 12 -10.82 -8.54 3.40
CA GLU A 12 -10.55 -7.84 2.15
C GLU A 12 -10.67 -6.35 2.39
N ALA A 13 -9.63 -5.59 2.06
CA ALA A 13 -9.72 -4.14 2.06
C ALA A 13 -10.53 -3.65 0.86
N ALA A 14 -11.26 -2.55 1.07
CA ALA A 14 -11.79 -1.78 -0.05
C ALA A 14 -10.63 -1.30 -0.93
N PRO A 15 -10.84 -1.18 -2.25
CA PRO A 15 -9.87 -0.61 -3.16
C PRO A 15 -9.33 0.74 -2.67
N PHE A 16 -8.03 0.95 -2.80
CA PHE A 16 -7.41 2.25 -2.52
C PHE A 16 -6.26 2.55 -3.49
N LEU A 17 -5.94 3.83 -3.62
CA LEU A 17 -4.89 4.32 -4.52
C LEU A 17 -3.65 4.74 -3.74
N ILE A 18 -2.49 4.39 -4.29
CA ILE A 18 -1.20 4.94 -3.88
C ILE A 18 -0.83 6.05 -4.86
N LEU A 19 -0.94 7.31 -4.41
CA LEU A 19 -0.64 8.49 -5.21
C LEU A 19 0.70 9.10 -4.80
N ARG A 20 1.54 9.43 -5.78
CA ARG A 20 2.86 10.00 -5.55
C ARG A 20 3.32 10.89 -6.70
N ALA A 21 4.12 11.90 -6.39
CA ALA A 21 4.69 12.82 -7.35
C ALA A 21 6.13 13.17 -6.93
N TRP A 22 7.03 13.23 -7.91
CA TRP A 22 8.47 13.44 -7.69
C TRP A 22 8.89 14.75 -8.36
N THR A 23 9.09 15.80 -7.57
CA THR A 23 9.40 17.15 -8.09
C THR A 23 10.85 17.57 -7.93
N GLN A 24 11.65 16.85 -7.13
CA GLN A 24 13.01 17.23 -6.75
C GLN A 24 14.11 16.36 -7.37
N PHE A 25 13.75 15.35 -8.17
CA PHE A 25 14.72 14.46 -8.80
C PHE A 25 15.07 14.99 -10.20
N GLY A 26 16.37 15.03 -10.50
CA GLY A 26 16.90 15.47 -11.80
C GLY A 26 17.39 14.33 -12.70
N SER A 27 17.21 13.08 -12.27
CA SER A 27 17.67 11.87 -12.95
C SER A 27 16.62 10.77 -12.83
N ALA A 28 16.83 9.68 -13.59
CA ALA A 28 16.07 8.46 -13.42
C ALA A 28 16.41 7.76 -12.10
N PHE A 29 15.47 7.00 -11.55
CA PHE A 29 15.63 6.12 -10.39
C PHE A 29 14.68 4.92 -10.48
N THR A 30 15.01 3.86 -9.76
CA THR A 30 14.11 2.70 -9.60
C THR A 30 13.24 2.90 -8.39
N GLU A 31 11.93 2.88 -8.58
CA GLU A 31 10.96 2.99 -7.52
C GLU A 31 10.36 1.61 -7.20
N THR A 32 10.21 1.30 -5.91
CA THR A 32 9.37 0.22 -5.43
C THR A 32 8.55 0.69 -4.22
N TRP A 33 7.49 -0.04 -3.90
CA TRP A 33 6.71 0.17 -2.69
C TRP A 33 6.32 -1.15 -2.06
N ARG A 34 6.11 -1.14 -0.75
CA ARG A 34 5.65 -2.30 0.01
C ARG A 34 4.65 -1.89 1.06
N ILE A 35 3.68 -2.75 1.31
CA ILE A 35 2.80 -2.67 2.47
C ILE A 35 3.35 -3.61 3.52
N ARG A 36 3.59 -3.09 4.73
CA ARG A 36 4.01 -3.85 5.89
C ARG A 36 2.93 -3.89 6.95
N ASP A 37 2.88 -4.99 7.67
CA ASP A 37 2.05 -5.12 8.87
C ASP A 37 2.77 -4.56 10.11
N ARG A 38 2.06 -4.49 11.24
CA ARG A 38 2.63 -3.97 12.51
C ARG A 38 3.83 -4.77 13.05
N HIS A 39 4.09 -5.96 12.51
CA HIS A 39 5.22 -6.81 12.86
C HIS A 39 6.40 -6.63 11.89
N GLY A 40 6.29 -5.69 10.93
CA GLY A 40 7.29 -5.42 9.92
C GLY A 40 7.29 -6.40 8.76
N ARG A 41 6.31 -7.31 8.67
CA ARG A 41 6.23 -8.29 7.58
C ARG A 41 5.62 -7.62 6.34
N THR A 42 6.25 -7.82 5.18
CA THR A 42 5.67 -7.38 3.91
C THR A 42 4.46 -8.25 3.56
N VAL A 43 3.29 -7.62 3.39
CA VAL A 43 2.04 -8.29 3.01
C VAL A 43 1.69 -8.08 1.54
N ARG A 44 2.22 -7.02 0.92
CA ARG A 44 2.16 -6.79 -0.53
C ARG A 44 3.34 -5.94 -0.95
N GLU A 45 3.80 -6.16 -2.17
CA GLU A 45 4.87 -5.40 -2.79
C GLU A 45 4.45 -5.00 -4.21
N GLY A 46 4.80 -3.79 -4.62
CA GLY A 46 4.65 -3.31 -5.97
C GLY A 46 5.73 -3.85 -6.90
N ILE A 47 5.46 -3.87 -8.19
CA ILE A 47 6.48 -4.19 -9.19
C ILE A 47 7.46 -3.02 -9.28
N PRO A 48 8.78 -3.24 -9.13
CA PRO A 48 9.78 -2.20 -9.32
C PRO A 48 9.67 -1.57 -10.71
N ARG A 49 9.80 -0.24 -10.79
CA ARG A 49 9.73 0.48 -12.08
C ARG A 49 10.79 1.57 -12.16
N GLU A 50 11.25 1.86 -13.36
CA GLU A 50 12.11 3.00 -13.63
C GLU A 50 11.26 4.27 -13.80
N VAL A 51 11.62 5.32 -13.08
CA VAL A 51 10.94 6.62 -13.09
C VAL A 51 11.94 7.68 -13.51
N VAL A 52 11.63 8.43 -14.59
CA VAL A 52 12.44 9.56 -15.05
C VAL A 52 11.84 10.85 -14.52
N ALA A 53 12.51 11.48 -13.55
CA ALA A 53 12.08 12.77 -13.04
C ALA A 53 12.59 13.93 -13.89
N GLY A 54 11.74 14.94 -14.10
CA GLY A 54 12.10 16.19 -14.78
C GLY A 54 11.81 16.27 -16.28
N ALA A 55 11.52 15.17 -16.98
CA ALA A 55 11.09 15.22 -18.38
C ALA A 55 9.58 15.40 -18.45
N ALA A 56 9.12 16.65 -18.47
CA ALA A 56 7.75 17.07 -18.82
C ALA A 56 6.71 15.96 -18.59
N MET A 57 6.62 15.48 -17.36
CA MET A 57 5.45 14.74 -16.96
C MET A 57 4.31 15.72 -17.25
N PRO A 58 3.29 15.36 -18.04
CA PRO A 58 2.17 16.25 -18.26
C PRO A 58 1.71 16.75 -16.89
N ALA A 59 1.13 17.94 -16.79
CA ALA A 59 0.75 18.57 -15.52
C ALA A 59 -0.20 17.73 -14.61
N GLU A 60 -0.50 16.48 -15.03
CA GLU A 60 -1.25 15.39 -14.41
C GLU A 60 -0.38 14.18 -13.99
N GLY A 61 0.96 14.30 -13.98
CA GLY A 61 1.94 13.22 -13.80
C GLY A 61 2.11 12.70 -12.37
N GLY A 62 1.02 12.34 -11.71
CA GLY A 62 1.05 11.51 -10.52
C GLY A 62 1.20 10.04 -10.91
N LEU A 63 2.11 9.31 -10.27
CA LEU A 63 2.10 7.85 -10.35
C LEU A 63 0.99 7.34 -9.45
N THR A 64 0.14 6.48 -10.01
CA THR A 64 -0.98 5.86 -9.31
C THR A 64 -0.84 4.35 -9.40
N ASP A 65 -0.92 3.68 -8.26
CA ASP A 65 -1.15 2.24 -8.20
C ASP A 65 -2.45 1.97 -7.47
N GLU A 66 -3.35 1.26 -8.13
CA GLU A 66 -4.60 0.81 -7.55
C GLU A 66 -4.41 -0.55 -6.87
N ILE A 67 -4.84 -0.62 -5.62
CA ILE A 67 -4.74 -1.80 -4.77
C ILE A 67 -6.14 -2.34 -4.57
N GLU A 68 -6.51 -3.35 -5.37
CA GLU A 68 -7.77 -4.09 -5.23
C GLU A 68 -7.53 -5.50 -4.69
N GLY A 69 -8.58 -6.09 -4.11
CA GLY A 69 -8.62 -7.49 -3.69
C GLY A 69 -7.59 -7.88 -2.63
N GLN A 70 -7.04 -6.89 -1.90
CA GLN A 70 -6.01 -7.17 -0.91
C GLN A 70 -6.64 -7.77 0.34
N HIS A 71 -6.21 -8.98 0.68
CA HIS A 71 -6.55 -9.60 1.96
C HIS A 71 -5.52 -9.26 3.03
N PHE A 72 -6.01 -8.80 4.17
CA PHE A 72 -5.25 -8.55 5.38
C PHE A 72 -5.64 -9.58 6.44
N GLU A 73 -4.64 -10.10 7.15
CA GLU A 73 -4.83 -11.14 8.16
C GLU A 73 -5.66 -10.62 9.36
N TYR A 74 -5.58 -9.33 9.67
CA TYR A 74 -6.24 -8.73 10.83
C TYR A 74 -6.55 -7.25 10.59
N THR A 75 -7.48 -6.69 11.38
CA THR A 75 -7.65 -5.24 11.51
C THR A 75 -6.52 -4.65 12.33
N ASP A 76 -5.94 -3.55 11.87
CA ASP A 76 -4.92 -2.80 12.59
C ASP A 76 -4.87 -1.36 12.06
N ASP A 77 -4.47 -0.42 12.90
CA ASP A 77 -4.27 0.99 12.56
C ASP A 77 -2.82 1.32 12.20
N ARG A 78 -1.93 0.31 12.21
CA ARG A 78 -0.49 0.47 11.97
C ARG A 78 0.03 -0.33 10.78
N TYR A 79 -0.79 -0.50 9.73
CA TYR A 79 -0.24 -0.94 8.45
C TYR A 79 0.58 0.20 7.85
N GLN A 80 1.68 -0.13 7.20
CA GLN A 80 2.62 0.87 6.69
C GLN A 80 2.76 0.74 5.19
N LEU A 81 2.55 1.83 4.47
CA LEU A 81 3.07 1.97 3.11
C LEU A 81 4.49 2.50 3.21
N VAL A 82 5.44 1.78 2.63
CA VAL A 82 6.85 2.17 2.54
C VAL A 82 7.23 2.32 1.07
N ILE A 83 7.85 3.45 0.73
CA ILE A 83 8.31 3.77 -0.63
C ILE A 83 9.83 3.78 -0.62
N GLU A 84 10.42 3.12 -1.59
CA GLU A 84 11.87 3.06 -1.77
C GLU A 84 12.28 3.51 -3.16
N LEU A 85 13.37 4.26 -3.20
CA LEU A 85 14.07 4.64 -4.43
C LEU A 85 15.46 4.03 -4.40
N ASP A 86 15.82 3.30 -5.45
CA ASP A 86 17.11 2.60 -5.58
C ASP A 86 17.43 1.74 -4.33
N GLY A 87 16.41 1.09 -3.77
CA GLY A 87 16.51 0.23 -2.59
C GLY A 87 16.64 0.97 -1.26
N ARG A 88 16.50 2.29 -1.24
CA ARG A 88 16.51 3.11 -0.02
C ARG A 88 15.11 3.61 0.31
N GLU A 89 14.65 3.38 1.53
CA GLU A 89 13.44 4.00 2.07
C GLU A 89 13.54 5.52 2.03
N VAL A 90 12.57 6.16 1.36
CA VAL A 90 12.46 7.63 1.25
C VAL A 90 11.19 8.17 1.89
N ALA A 91 10.15 7.34 2.02
CA ALA A 91 8.89 7.74 2.63
C ALA A 91 8.22 6.54 3.29
N ARG A 92 7.47 6.83 4.36
CA ARG A 92 6.62 5.88 5.06
C ARG A 92 5.39 6.60 5.59
N THR A 93 4.23 5.96 5.45
CA THR A 93 3.00 6.41 6.09
C THR A 93 2.24 5.24 6.67
N ASP A 94 1.61 5.46 7.82
CA ASP A 94 0.70 4.49 8.41
C ASP A 94 -0.71 4.67 7.83
N PHE A 95 -1.48 3.58 7.77
CA PHE A 95 -2.89 3.57 7.41
C PHE A 95 -3.63 2.46 8.14
N GLU A 96 -4.94 2.63 8.26
CA GLU A 96 -5.79 1.71 8.99
C GLU A 96 -6.51 0.72 8.07
N VAL A 97 -6.56 -0.53 8.50
CA VAL A 97 -7.39 -1.59 7.93
C VAL A 97 -8.51 -1.91 8.91
N ARG A 98 -9.74 -1.58 8.50
CA ARG A 98 -10.96 -1.86 9.27
C ARG A 98 -11.75 -3.00 8.64
N GLN A 99 -12.60 -3.64 9.45
CA GLN A 99 -13.65 -4.49 8.91
C GLN A 99 -14.59 -3.65 8.04
N PRO A 100 -15.04 -4.18 6.89
CA PRO A 100 -16.17 -3.59 6.19
C PRO A 100 -17.34 -3.48 7.15
N SER A 101 -17.85 -2.28 7.39
CA SER A 101 -19.08 -2.08 8.16
C SER A 101 -20.22 -2.81 7.44
N ASP A 102 -20.94 -3.69 8.15
CA ASP A 102 -22.08 -4.43 7.60
C ASP A 102 -23.11 -3.43 7.03
N PRO A 103 -23.37 -3.43 5.70
CA PRO A 103 -24.28 -2.49 5.06
C PRO A 103 -25.73 -2.64 5.54
N ARG A 104 -26.07 -3.67 6.34
CA ARG A 104 -27.40 -3.83 6.96
C ARG A 104 -27.64 -2.99 8.22
N THR A 105 -26.71 -2.11 8.59
CA THR A 105 -26.79 -1.32 9.83
C THR A 105 -27.06 0.18 9.59
N ILE A 106 -27.67 0.54 8.46
CA ILE A 106 -28.31 1.86 8.31
C ILE A 106 -29.81 1.62 8.49
N ARG A 107 -30.31 1.95 9.69
CA ARG A 107 -31.74 1.98 10.00
C ARG A 107 -32.38 3.26 9.50
#